data_AF-A0A401UUA2-F1
#
_entry.id   AF-A0A401UUA2-F1
#
_cell.length_a   1.000
_cell.length_b   1.000
_cell.length_c   1.000
_cell.angle_alpha   90.00
_cell.angle_beta   90.00
_cell.angle_gamma   90.00
#
_symmetry.space_group_name_H-M   'P 1'
#
loop_
_entity.id
_entity.type
_entity.pdbx_description
1 polymer ?
#
loop_
_entity_poly.entity_id
_entity_poly.type
_entity_poly.pdbx_seq_one_letter_code
_entity_poly.pdbx_strand_id
1 'polypeptide(L)'
;MITIPMEYDDETGEVIREASTVFELQDIRRNKKYANMKKESNVFHSFVSENYGSFFFLFYKDLSKLVDKQYSIRFLYICTFSNYAGNLIYGNAKGDGRYMVAKDLHEVLGLGKNETNKTKNILISAGLISENEKGHLLLNTEYSAKGKLNKTQKKATKVRIFEDAIRTLYEKATPREHKQLGLLIVMLPLISLKYNVVCENPTCELESEIVPISLKKLAEMLGYEVDKNSASKLKRVLFNIKVAGEYVIMVSATGNGTFVTVNPRIFYKGTLLENVEYLTKMFKLAVKTK
;
A
#
# COMPACT_ATOMS: atom_id res chain seq x y z
N MET A 1 28.21 -12.74 -24.84
CA MET A 1 28.90 -11.47 -25.17
C MET A 1 30.29 -11.77 -25.73
N ILE A 2 30.51 -11.48 -27.00
CA ILE A 2 31.79 -11.71 -27.68
C ILE A 2 32.36 -10.34 -28.07
N THR A 3 33.54 -10.02 -27.55
CA THR A 3 34.30 -8.84 -27.96
C THR A 3 35.17 -9.24 -29.14
N ILE A 4 34.91 -8.68 -30.31
CA ILE A 4 35.78 -8.83 -31.46
C ILE A 4 36.86 -7.76 -31.32
N PRO A 5 38.14 -8.14 -31.15
CA PRO A 5 39.22 -7.19 -31.01
C PRO A 5 39.42 -6.40 -32.31
N MET A 6 40.04 -5.24 -32.18
CA MET A 6 40.45 -4.43 -33.31
C MET A 6 41.58 -5.14 -34.07
N GLU A 7 41.49 -5.15 -35.38
CA GLU A 7 42.42 -5.86 -36.26
C GLU A 7 43.06 -4.85 -37.22
N TYR A 8 44.39 -4.94 -37.35
CA TYR A 8 45.21 -4.02 -38.15
C TYR A 8 45.87 -4.78 -39.30
N ASP A 9 46.14 -4.06 -40.37
CA ASP A 9 46.95 -4.55 -41.48
C ASP A 9 48.42 -4.51 -41.07
N ASP A 10 49.09 -5.67 -41.07
CA ASP A 10 50.44 -5.83 -40.54
C ASP A 10 51.51 -5.11 -41.40
N GLU A 11 51.21 -4.76 -42.65
CA GLU A 11 52.14 -4.08 -43.56
C GLU A 11 51.96 -2.56 -43.58
N THR A 12 50.71 -2.08 -43.50
CA THR A 12 50.36 -0.65 -43.63
C THR A 12 49.99 0.01 -42.31
N GLY A 13 49.67 -0.76 -41.27
CA GLY A 13 49.18 -0.27 -39.99
C GLY A 13 47.76 0.30 -40.03
N GLU A 14 47.06 0.18 -41.16
CA GLU A 14 45.69 0.65 -41.30
C GLU A 14 44.71 -0.28 -40.56
N VAL A 15 43.63 0.30 -40.01
CA VAL A 15 42.61 -0.48 -39.29
C VAL A 15 41.79 -1.28 -40.32
N ILE A 16 41.95 -2.60 -40.32
CA ILE A 16 41.15 -3.51 -41.16
C ILE A 16 39.75 -3.68 -40.56
N ARG A 17 39.67 -3.75 -39.22
CA ARG A 17 38.40 -3.98 -38.52
C ARG A 17 38.37 -3.29 -37.17
N GLU A 18 37.37 -2.44 -36.98
CA GLU A 18 37.13 -1.78 -35.68
C GLU A 18 36.64 -2.79 -34.63
N ALA A 19 37.07 -2.58 -33.38
CA ALA A 19 36.59 -3.36 -32.25
C ALA A 19 35.07 -3.22 -32.13
N SER A 20 34.37 -4.34 -32.14
CA SER A 20 32.91 -4.36 -32.00
C SER A 20 32.48 -5.39 -30.96
N THR A 21 31.52 -5.00 -30.14
CA THR A 21 30.91 -5.88 -29.16
C THR A 21 29.67 -6.50 -29.78
N VAL A 22 29.70 -7.81 -30.01
CA VAL A 22 28.56 -8.56 -30.54
C VAL A 22 27.79 -9.16 -29.36
N PHE A 23 26.55 -8.71 -29.17
CA PHE A 23 25.62 -9.30 -28.23
C PHE A 23 24.96 -10.50 -28.87
N GLU A 24 24.91 -11.63 -28.16
CA GLU A 24 24.13 -12.77 -28.59
C GLU A 24 22.64 -12.39 -28.64
N LEU A 25 21.87 -13.01 -29.53
CA LEU A 25 20.42 -12.74 -29.67
C LEU A 25 19.67 -12.87 -28.33
N GLN A 26 20.14 -13.74 -27.44
CA GLN A 26 19.59 -13.90 -26.08
C GLN A 26 19.85 -12.67 -25.21
N ASP A 27 21.05 -12.07 -25.28
CA ASP A 27 21.40 -10.85 -24.55
C ASP A 27 20.60 -9.64 -25.04
N ILE A 28 20.41 -9.51 -26.36
CA ILE A 28 19.58 -8.44 -26.95
C ILE A 28 18.12 -8.59 -26.50
N ARG A 29 17.55 -9.80 -26.58
CA ARG A 29 16.17 -10.08 -26.12
C ARG A 29 16.00 -9.80 -24.64
N ARG A 30 16.98 -10.22 -23.83
CA ARG A 30 17.02 -9.98 -22.38
C ARG A 30 17.06 -8.48 -22.08
N ASN A 31 17.95 -7.73 -22.73
CA ASN A 31 18.08 -6.28 -22.53
C ASN A 31 16.82 -5.52 -22.97
N LYS A 32 16.22 -5.89 -24.11
CA LYS A 32 14.94 -5.32 -24.57
C LYS A 32 13.81 -5.60 -23.60
N LYS A 33 13.73 -6.82 -23.06
CA LYS A 33 12.76 -7.18 -22.01
C LYS A 33 12.96 -6.34 -20.74
N TYR A 34 14.19 -6.20 -20.25
CA TYR A 34 14.50 -5.36 -19.10
C TYR A 34 14.16 -3.88 -19.32
N ALA A 35 14.46 -3.33 -20.50
CA ALA A 35 14.13 -1.97 -20.86
C ALA A 35 12.60 -1.74 -20.88
N ASN A 36 11.84 -2.68 -21.47
CA ASN A 36 10.38 -2.62 -21.48
C ASN A 36 9.80 -2.71 -20.05
N MET A 37 10.26 -3.65 -19.22
CA MET A 37 9.82 -3.76 -17.82
C MET A 37 10.11 -2.48 -17.03
N LYS A 38 11.27 -1.83 -17.27
CA LYS A 38 11.61 -0.56 -16.62
C LYS A 38 10.69 0.57 -17.09
N LYS A 39 10.39 0.63 -18.39
CA LYS A 39 9.45 1.59 -18.96
C LYS A 39 8.06 1.43 -18.35
N GLU A 40 7.51 0.22 -18.35
CA GLU A 40 6.21 -0.10 -17.73
C GLU A 40 6.19 0.27 -16.24
N SER A 41 7.25 -0.08 -15.49
CA SER A 41 7.37 0.29 -14.08
C SER A 41 7.38 1.80 -13.88
N ASN A 42 8.06 2.57 -14.74
CA ASN A 42 8.10 4.02 -14.64
C ASN A 42 6.74 4.65 -14.93
N VAL A 43 6.02 4.16 -15.95
CA VAL A 43 4.67 4.63 -16.27
C VAL A 43 3.71 4.31 -15.12
N PHE A 44 3.77 3.09 -14.57
CA PHE A 44 3.01 2.72 -13.37
C PHE A 44 3.28 3.65 -12.19
N HIS A 45 4.55 3.94 -11.90
CA HIS A 45 4.92 4.84 -10.82
C HIS A 45 4.42 6.27 -11.05
N SER A 46 4.47 6.76 -12.29
CA SER A 46 3.97 8.09 -12.65
C SER A 46 2.46 8.18 -12.45
N PHE A 47 1.71 7.20 -12.97
CA PHE A 47 0.26 7.11 -12.77
C PHE A 47 -0.13 7.12 -11.29
N VAL A 48 0.55 6.29 -10.49
CA VAL A 48 0.31 6.18 -9.05
C VAL A 48 0.60 7.52 -8.34
N SER A 49 1.72 8.15 -8.66
CA SER A 49 2.09 9.45 -8.07
C SER A 49 1.09 10.54 -8.43
N GLU A 50 0.63 10.60 -9.68
CA GLU A 50 -0.31 11.61 -10.16
C GLU A 50 -1.72 11.42 -9.58
N ASN A 51 -2.18 10.18 -9.41
CA ASN A 51 -3.55 9.90 -8.99
C ASN A 51 -3.72 9.74 -7.48
N TYR A 52 -2.69 9.26 -6.78
CA TYR A 52 -2.78 8.88 -5.37
C TYR A 52 -1.67 9.46 -4.48
N GLY A 53 -0.67 10.12 -5.05
CA GLY A 53 0.40 10.76 -4.30
C GLY A 53 1.41 9.78 -3.69
N SER A 54 1.95 10.17 -2.53
CA SER A 54 2.99 9.40 -1.85
C SER A 54 2.41 8.16 -1.17
N PHE A 55 3.21 7.10 -1.07
CA PHE A 55 2.80 5.87 -0.41
C PHE A 55 3.95 5.24 0.38
N PHE A 56 3.58 4.40 1.33
CA PHE A 56 4.49 3.45 1.99
C PHE A 56 4.03 2.01 1.74
N PHE A 57 4.95 1.06 1.89
CA PHE A 57 4.64 -0.35 1.88
C PHE A 57 4.33 -0.82 3.29
N LEU A 58 3.20 -1.52 3.45
CA LEU A 58 2.82 -2.17 4.70
C LEU A 58 2.97 -3.69 4.56
N PHE A 59 3.71 -4.30 5.48
CA PHE A 59 3.93 -5.75 5.57
C PHE A 59 2.93 -6.35 6.57
N TYR A 60 1.70 -6.57 6.10
CA TYR A 60 0.54 -6.80 6.96
C TYR A 60 0.44 -8.21 7.56
N LYS A 61 1.26 -9.18 7.10
CA LYS A 61 1.29 -10.53 7.69
C LYS A 61 1.62 -10.51 9.19
N ASP A 62 2.38 -9.50 9.61
CA ASP A 62 2.87 -9.38 10.98
C ASP A 62 2.00 -8.44 11.86
N LEU A 63 1.00 -7.77 11.27
CA LEU A 63 0.11 -6.84 12.01
C LEU A 63 -0.96 -7.55 12.85
N SER A 64 -1.08 -8.87 12.76
CA SER A 64 -1.98 -9.67 13.61
C SER A 64 -1.69 -9.50 15.11
N LYS A 65 -0.51 -8.99 15.47
CA LYS A 65 -0.11 -8.63 16.84
C LYS A 65 -0.90 -7.45 17.43
N LEU A 66 -1.56 -6.65 16.59
CA LEU A 66 -2.41 -5.56 17.07
C LEU A 66 -3.77 -6.09 17.49
N VAL A 67 -4.02 -6.08 18.80
CA VAL A 67 -5.25 -6.64 19.40
C VAL A 67 -6.49 -5.80 19.10
N ASP A 68 -6.37 -4.48 18.94
CA ASP A 68 -7.52 -3.59 18.66
C ASP A 68 -7.34 -2.79 17.36
N LYS A 69 -8.39 -2.85 16.54
CA LYS A 69 -8.57 -2.16 15.25
C LYS A 69 -8.24 -0.67 15.32
N GLN A 70 -8.53 -0.01 16.44
CA GLN A 70 -8.23 1.42 16.59
C GLN A 70 -6.72 1.72 16.58
N TYR A 71 -5.88 0.82 17.10
CA TYR A 71 -4.43 1.04 17.11
C TYR A 71 -3.83 0.74 15.74
N SER A 72 -4.44 -0.14 14.96
CA SER A 72 -4.04 -0.39 13.57
C SER A 72 -4.17 0.88 12.72
N ILE A 73 -5.29 1.60 12.80
CA ILE A 73 -5.43 2.84 12.00
C ILE A 73 -4.50 3.94 12.50
N ARG A 74 -4.31 4.07 13.82
CA ARG A 74 -3.35 5.01 14.40
C ARG A 74 -1.91 4.71 13.97
N PHE A 75 -1.55 3.42 13.90
CA PHE A 75 -0.24 3.00 13.38
C PHE A 75 -0.07 3.35 11.90
N LEU A 76 -1.06 3.07 11.05
CA LEU A 76 -1.00 3.44 9.63
C LEU A 76 -0.87 4.95 9.46
N TYR A 77 -1.60 5.73 10.26
CA TYR A 77 -1.52 7.18 10.24
C TYR A 77 -0.12 7.66 10.67
N ILE A 78 0.46 7.09 11.73
CA ILE A 78 1.85 7.35 12.14
C ILE A 78 2.85 7.00 11.01
N CYS A 79 2.65 5.89 10.29
CA CYS A 79 3.50 5.54 9.15
C CYS A 79 3.59 6.66 8.10
N THR A 80 2.54 7.47 7.93
CA THR A 80 2.55 8.59 6.98
C THR A 80 3.56 9.68 7.33
N PHE A 81 4.04 9.73 8.58
CA PHE A 81 5.06 10.68 9.05
C PHE A 81 6.49 10.14 8.95
N SER A 82 6.67 8.89 8.51
CA SER A 82 8.00 8.31 8.34
C SER A 82 8.76 8.90 7.14
N ASN A 83 10.07 9.04 7.28
CA ASN A 83 10.97 9.27 6.14
C ASN A 83 11.47 7.93 5.55
N TYR A 84 12.29 8.00 4.50
CA TYR A 84 12.85 6.82 3.83
C TYR A 84 13.76 5.94 4.70
N ALA A 85 14.27 6.48 5.81
CA ALA A 85 15.09 5.77 6.78
C ALA A 85 14.29 5.21 7.96
N GLY A 86 12.96 5.36 7.96
CA GLY A 86 12.09 4.89 9.04
C GLY A 86 12.06 5.80 10.27
N ASN A 87 12.62 7.01 10.22
CA ASN A 87 12.46 7.97 11.32
C ASN A 87 11.11 8.68 11.18
N LEU A 88 10.39 8.88 12.29
CA LEU A 88 9.18 9.68 12.29
C LEU A 88 9.54 11.16 12.31
N ILE A 89 8.93 11.93 11.41
CA ILE A 89 9.19 13.36 11.25
C ILE A 89 7.94 14.12 11.67
N TYR A 90 8.12 15.03 12.63
CA TYR A 90 7.12 15.99 13.05
C TYR A 90 7.17 17.21 12.13
N GLY A 91 6.01 17.74 11.73
CA GLY A 91 5.91 18.81 10.74
C GLY A 91 6.05 18.32 9.29
N ASN A 92 6.64 19.13 8.41
CA ASN A 92 6.78 18.78 6.99
C ASN A 92 8.04 17.94 6.75
N ALA A 93 7.87 16.69 6.33
CA ALA A 93 8.98 15.79 5.98
C ALA A 93 9.85 16.26 4.79
N LYS A 94 9.39 17.24 3.99
CA LYS A 94 10.13 17.85 2.87
C LYS A 94 10.67 19.27 3.16
N GLY A 95 10.61 19.74 4.41
CA GLY A 95 11.00 21.11 4.81
C GLY A 95 11.47 21.19 6.27
N ASP A 96 10.95 22.13 7.05
CA ASP A 96 11.29 22.42 8.47
C ASP A 96 10.92 21.32 9.47
N GLY A 97 10.71 20.10 8.99
CA GLY A 97 10.42 18.95 9.84
C GLY A 97 11.60 18.59 10.72
N ARG A 98 11.31 18.14 11.94
CA ARG A 98 12.32 17.58 12.85
C ARG A 98 11.95 16.15 13.23
N TYR A 99 12.90 15.42 13.79
CA TYR A 99 12.61 14.12 14.37
C TYR A 99 11.52 14.25 15.44
N MET A 100 10.51 13.38 15.32
CA MET A 100 9.38 13.31 16.24
C MET A 100 9.84 12.70 17.55
N VAL A 101 9.41 13.28 18.66
CA VAL A 101 9.61 12.76 20.01
C VAL A 101 8.27 12.42 20.64
N ALA A 102 8.27 11.66 21.75
CA ALA A 102 7.03 11.16 22.37
C ALA A 102 6.00 12.26 22.71
N LYS A 103 6.44 13.48 23.06
CA LYS A 103 5.54 14.61 23.38
C LYS A 103 4.74 15.10 22.16
N ASP A 104 5.25 14.89 20.95
CA ASP A 104 4.60 15.37 19.72
C ASP A 104 3.41 14.50 19.33
N LEU A 105 3.37 13.24 19.78
CA LEU A 105 2.31 12.30 19.45
C LEU A 105 0.92 12.80 19.85
N HIS A 106 0.84 13.65 20.88
CA HIS A 106 -0.43 14.24 21.33
C HIS A 106 -1.06 15.10 20.23
N GLU A 107 -0.24 15.95 19.62
CA GLU A 107 -0.67 16.83 18.53
C GLU A 107 -0.85 16.05 17.24
N VAL A 108 0.12 15.17 16.90
CA VAL A 108 0.06 14.34 15.68
C VAL A 108 -1.23 13.52 15.64
N LEU A 109 -1.55 12.80 16.72
CA LEU A 109 -2.73 11.94 16.79
C LEU A 109 -4.04 12.70 17.05
N GLY A 110 -3.99 13.95 17.53
CA GLY A 110 -5.19 14.71 17.90
C GLY A 110 -6.02 14.03 19.01
N LEU A 111 -5.37 13.29 19.92
CA LEU A 111 -6.03 12.53 21.00
C LEU A 111 -5.73 13.14 22.37
N GLY A 112 -6.59 12.93 23.37
CA GLY A 112 -6.27 13.31 24.76
C GLY A 112 -4.97 12.65 25.26
N LYS A 113 -4.31 13.27 26.25
CA LYS A 113 -2.99 12.82 26.78
C LYS A 113 -2.99 11.35 27.20
N ASN A 114 -4.02 10.90 27.92
CA ASN A 114 -4.11 9.52 28.39
C ASN A 114 -4.21 8.52 27.23
N GLU A 115 -5.04 8.81 26.23
CA GLU A 115 -5.22 7.95 25.05
C GLU A 115 -4.00 7.97 24.12
N THR A 116 -3.31 9.12 24.05
CA THR A 116 -2.02 9.24 23.36
C THR A 116 -0.98 8.34 24.01
N ASN A 117 -0.80 8.42 25.33
CA ASN A 117 0.14 7.58 26.07
C ASN A 117 -0.19 6.09 25.93
N LYS A 118 -1.48 5.74 26.02
CA LYS A 118 -1.95 4.37 25.81
C LYS A 118 -1.61 3.86 24.41
N THR A 119 -1.87 4.68 23.38
CA THR A 119 -1.52 4.36 21.99
C THR A 119 -0.02 4.13 21.84
N LYS A 120 0.79 5.07 22.32
CA LYS A 120 2.26 4.97 22.29
C LYS A 120 2.74 3.67 22.91
N ASN A 121 2.31 3.38 24.14
CA ASN A 121 2.74 2.20 24.87
C ASN A 121 2.36 0.91 24.14
N ILE A 122 1.14 0.83 23.57
CA ILE A 122 0.71 -0.34 22.80
C ILE A 122 1.55 -0.53 21.54
N LEU A 123 1.86 0.55 20.81
CA LEU A 123 2.68 0.46 19.59
C LEU A 123 4.13 0.10 19.89
N ILE A 124 4.70 0.61 20.99
CA ILE A 124 6.05 0.23 21.46
C ILE A 124 6.07 -1.23 21.91
N SER A 125 5.13 -1.66 22.76
CA SER A 125 5.05 -3.04 23.24
C SER A 125 4.82 -4.04 22.11
N ALA A 126 4.12 -3.64 21.03
CA ALA A 126 3.95 -4.44 19.82
C ALA A 126 5.19 -4.43 18.90
N GLY A 127 6.23 -3.64 19.21
CA GLY A 127 7.44 -3.50 18.41
C GLY A 127 7.23 -2.77 17.08
N LEU A 128 6.16 -1.99 16.95
CA LEU A 128 5.80 -1.28 15.72
C LEU A 128 6.51 0.06 15.59
N ILE A 129 6.74 0.71 16.73
CA ILE A 129 7.58 1.89 16.84
C ILE A 129 8.56 1.70 18.01
N SER A 130 9.66 2.43 18.00
CA SER A 130 10.64 2.45 19.09
C SER A 130 11.12 3.88 19.34
N GLU A 131 11.88 4.07 20.42
CA GLU A 131 12.54 5.32 20.77
C GLU A 131 14.05 5.07 20.81
N ASN A 132 14.84 5.90 20.15
CA ASN A 132 16.31 5.81 20.24
C ASN A 132 16.86 6.53 21.47
N GLU A 133 18.17 6.46 21.67
CA GLU A 133 18.88 7.10 22.79
C GLU A 133 18.69 8.63 22.85
N LYS A 134 18.34 9.28 21.73
CA LYS A 134 18.06 10.73 21.65
C LYS A 134 16.59 11.07 21.90
N GLY A 135 15.75 10.08 22.21
CA GLY A 135 14.32 10.24 22.42
C GLY A 135 13.49 10.36 21.13
N HIS A 136 14.10 10.12 19.96
CA HIS A 136 13.40 10.21 18.68
C HIS A 136 12.65 8.91 18.41
N LEU A 137 11.45 9.04 17.86
CA LEU A 137 10.61 7.92 17.49
C LEU A 137 10.98 7.36 16.11
N LEU A 138 11.09 6.04 16.04
CA LEU A 138 11.39 5.29 14.83
C LEU A 138 10.27 4.31 14.52
N LEU A 139 10.00 4.15 13.24
CA LEU A 139 9.13 3.13 12.70
C LEU A 139 9.92 1.83 12.53
N ASN A 140 9.33 0.71 12.94
CA ASN A 140 9.94 -0.58 12.64
C ASN A 140 9.75 -0.93 11.15
N THR A 141 10.87 -0.97 10.42
CA THR A 141 10.91 -1.21 8.97
C THR A 141 10.56 -2.63 8.54
N GLU A 142 10.42 -3.55 9.49
CA GLU A 142 9.85 -4.88 9.25
C GLU A 142 8.35 -4.83 8.95
N TYR A 143 7.64 -3.85 9.54
CA TYR A 143 6.19 -3.70 9.37
C TYR A 143 5.81 -2.66 8.32
N SER A 144 6.63 -1.63 8.13
CA SER A 144 6.35 -0.57 7.16
C SER A 144 7.60 0.12 6.65
N ALA A 145 7.69 0.37 5.33
CA ALA A 145 8.85 1.00 4.71
C ALA A 145 8.48 1.91 3.54
N LYS A 146 9.24 2.99 3.34
CA LYS A 146 9.12 3.90 2.18
C LYS A 146 10.25 3.68 1.18
N GLY A 147 9.94 3.91 -0.09
CA GLY A 147 10.92 3.88 -1.17
C GLY A 147 11.46 2.49 -1.51
N LYS A 148 12.78 2.37 -1.62
CA LYS A 148 13.44 1.17 -2.15
C LYS A 148 13.45 0.05 -1.11
N LEU A 149 12.75 -1.03 -1.41
CA LEU A 149 12.71 -2.23 -0.58
C LEU A 149 14.00 -3.06 -0.68
N ASN A 150 14.42 -3.64 0.43
CA ASN A 150 15.50 -4.63 0.48
C ASN A 150 15.07 -5.99 -0.11
N LYS A 151 16.00 -6.94 -0.26
CA LYS A 151 15.72 -8.25 -0.89
C LYS A 151 14.61 -9.03 -0.17
N THR A 152 14.59 -9.01 1.16
CA THR A 152 13.60 -9.69 1.99
C THR A 152 12.21 -9.04 1.84
N GLN A 153 12.14 -7.73 1.98
CA GLN A 153 10.91 -6.93 1.81
C GLN A 153 10.31 -7.06 0.40
N LYS A 154 11.15 -7.19 -0.64
CA LYS A 154 10.68 -7.44 -2.01
C LYS A 154 9.92 -8.76 -2.14
N LYS A 155 10.31 -9.79 -1.39
CA LYS A 155 9.63 -11.11 -1.38
C LYS A 155 8.45 -11.15 -0.40
N ALA A 156 8.45 -10.29 0.61
CA ALA A 156 7.38 -10.22 1.59
C ALA A 156 6.03 -9.80 0.96
N THR A 157 4.96 -10.35 1.52
CA THR A 157 3.59 -9.94 1.22
C THR A 157 3.37 -8.53 1.72
N LYS A 158 2.99 -7.63 0.81
CA LYS A 158 2.92 -6.19 1.08
C LYS A 158 1.78 -5.54 0.31
N VAL A 159 1.42 -4.34 0.74
CA VAL A 159 0.45 -3.49 0.07
C VAL A 159 0.97 -2.05 0.05
N ARG A 160 0.67 -1.29 -1.01
CA ARG A 160 0.89 0.16 -1.00
C ARG A 160 -0.25 0.82 -0.26
N ILE A 161 0.08 1.63 0.74
CA ILE A 161 -0.85 2.47 1.48
C ILE A 161 -0.59 3.92 1.11
N PHE A 162 -1.61 4.61 0.62
CA PHE A 162 -1.48 5.99 0.15
C PHE A 162 -1.61 6.98 1.30
N GLU A 163 -0.60 7.84 1.46
CA GLU A 163 -0.43 8.68 2.64
C GLU A 163 -1.57 9.68 2.79
N ASP A 164 -1.88 10.42 1.73
CA ASP A 164 -2.92 11.45 1.75
C ASP A 164 -4.30 10.85 2.05
N ALA A 165 -4.54 9.62 1.56
CA ALA A 165 -5.77 8.91 1.81
C ALA A 165 -5.92 8.50 3.28
N ILE A 166 -4.86 7.95 3.88
CA ILE A 166 -4.87 7.59 5.31
C ILE A 166 -4.96 8.83 6.20
N ARG A 167 -4.22 9.90 5.88
CA ARG A 167 -4.31 11.18 6.61
C ARG A 167 -5.72 11.73 6.56
N THR A 168 -6.31 11.80 5.37
CA THR A 168 -7.70 12.25 5.17
C THR A 168 -8.70 11.41 5.96
N LEU A 169 -8.56 10.08 5.98
CA LEU A 169 -9.44 9.21 6.74
C LEU A 169 -9.32 9.46 8.25
N TYR A 170 -8.08 9.52 8.74
CA TYR A 170 -7.81 9.66 10.16
C TYR A 170 -8.25 11.04 10.68
N GLU A 171 -7.82 12.12 10.03
CA GLU A 171 -8.05 13.50 10.47
C GLU A 171 -9.53 13.90 10.42
N LYS A 172 -10.33 13.29 9.53
CA LYS A 172 -11.78 13.53 9.46
C LYS A 172 -12.60 12.65 10.39
N ALA A 173 -12.00 11.61 10.96
CA ALA A 173 -12.68 10.71 11.87
C ALA A 173 -12.55 11.22 13.31
N THR A 174 -13.63 11.06 14.06
CA THR A 174 -13.57 11.20 15.51
C THR A 174 -12.80 10.03 16.13
N PRO A 175 -12.24 10.17 17.35
CA PRO A 175 -11.56 9.07 18.03
C PRO A 175 -12.40 7.79 18.18
N ARG A 176 -13.74 7.92 18.24
CA ARG A 176 -14.70 6.80 18.32
C ARG A 176 -14.81 6.05 16.99
N GLU A 177 -14.62 6.74 15.86
CA GLU A 177 -14.69 6.17 14.51
C GLU A 177 -13.38 5.47 14.10
N HIS A 178 -12.26 5.70 14.80
CA HIS A 178 -10.99 5.02 14.53
C HIS A 178 -11.13 3.48 14.56
N LYS A 179 -11.96 2.93 15.45
CA LYS A 179 -12.23 1.48 15.48
C LYS A 179 -12.91 0.98 14.20
N GLN A 180 -13.77 1.81 13.61
CA GLN A 180 -14.46 1.50 12.34
C GLN A 180 -13.49 1.58 11.17
N LEU A 181 -12.64 2.61 11.12
CA LEU A 181 -11.59 2.72 10.10
C LEU A 181 -10.60 1.55 10.15
N GLY A 182 -10.29 1.06 11.35
CA GLY A 182 -9.44 -0.11 11.54
C GLY A 182 -9.96 -1.39 10.87
N LEU A 183 -11.27 -1.49 10.57
CA LEU A 183 -11.84 -2.61 9.81
C LEU A 183 -11.24 -2.72 8.40
N LEU A 184 -10.91 -1.58 7.76
CA LEU A 184 -10.28 -1.56 6.45
C LEU A 184 -8.91 -2.28 6.46
N ILE A 185 -8.22 -2.24 7.60
CA ILE A 185 -6.91 -2.86 7.77
C ILE A 185 -7.07 -4.37 7.96
N VAL A 186 -8.07 -4.78 8.74
CA VAL A 186 -8.41 -6.20 8.92
C VAL A 186 -8.82 -6.86 7.61
N MET A 187 -9.38 -6.09 6.67
CA MET A 187 -9.71 -6.59 5.33
C MET A 187 -8.48 -6.80 4.43
N LEU A 188 -7.33 -6.16 4.72
CA LEU A 188 -6.14 -6.22 3.86
C LEU A 188 -5.74 -7.64 3.46
N PRO A 189 -5.66 -8.64 4.36
CA PRO A 189 -5.30 -9.99 3.97
C PRO A 189 -6.25 -10.61 2.95
N LEU A 190 -7.54 -10.24 2.96
CA LEU A 190 -8.60 -10.82 2.13
C LEU A 190 -8.69 -10.21 0.72
N ILE A 191 -7.90 -9.19 0.41
CA ILE A 191 -8.00 -8.49 -0.87
C ILE A 191 -7.09 -9.16 -1.91
N SER A 192 -7.69 -9.52 -3.05
CA SER A 192 -7.01 -10.06 -4.22
C SER A 192 -5.88 -9.14 -4.68
N LEU A 193 -4.71 -9.73 -4.95
CA LEU A 193 -3.53 -9.02 -5.47
C LEU A 193 -3.82 -8.29 -6.79
N LYS A 194 -4.60 -8.91 -7.68
CA LYS A 194 -4.79 -8.45 -9.06
C LYS A 194 -6.03 -7.58 -9.25
N TYR A 195 -7.13 -7.92 -8.58
CA TYR A 195 -8.45 -7.31 -8.85
C TYR A 195 -8.93 -6.38 -7.74
N ASN A 196 -8.22 -6.29 -6.61
CA ASN A 196 -8.60 -5.51 -5.43
C ASN A 196 -10.01 -5.84 -4.88
N VAL A 197 -10.49 -7.06 -5.17
CA VAL A 197 -11.74 -7.66 -4.68
C VAL A 197 -11.49 -8.40 -3.38
N VAL A 198 -12.44 -8.35 -2.45
CA VAL A 198 -12.41 -9.11 -1.20
C VAL A 198 -12.81 -10.56 -1.49
N CYS A 199 -11.89 -11.50 -1.31
CA CYS A 199 -12.06 -12.91 -1.66
C CYS A 199 -11.39 -13.87 -0.65
N GLU A 200 -11.78 -15.14 -0.70
CA GLU A 200 -11.25 -16.20 0.18
C GLU A 200 -9.84 -16.62 -0.21
N ASN A 201 -9.49 -16.44 -1.48
CA ASN A 201 -8.23 -16.82 -2.09
C ASN A 201 -7.49 -15.59 -2.67
N PRO A 202 -6.99 -14.66 -1.83
CA PRO A 202 -6.42 -13.38 -2.25
C PRO A 202 -5.15 -13.49 -3.12
N THR A 203 -4.51 -14.65 -3.15
CA THR A 203 -3.32 -14.94 -3.98
C THR A 203 -3.68 -15.57 -5.33
N CYS A 204 -4.96 -15.85 -5.60
CA CYS A 204 -5.40 -16.39 -6.89
C CYS A 204 -5.20 -15.35 -8.00
N GLU A 205 -4.58 -15.77 -9.10
CA GLU A 205 -4.30 -14.92 -10.28
C GLU A 205 -5.33 -15.12 -11.40
N LEU A 206 -5.93 -16.31 -11.49
CA LEU A 206 -6.91 -16.69 -12.49
C LEU A 206 -8.29 -16.12 -12.11
N GLU A 207 -8.86 -15.31 -13.00
CA GLU A 207 -10.13 -14.60 -12.74
C GLU A 207 -11.28 -15.58 -12.44
N SER A 208 -11.37 -16.66 -13.22
CA SER A 208 -12.42 -17.67 -13.12
C SER A 208 -12.41 -18.47 -11.82
N GLU A 209 -11.30 -18.42 -11.07
CA GLU A 209 -11.12 -19.17 -9.83
C GLU A 209 -11.23 -18.28 -8.58
N ILE A 210 -11.41 -16.97 -8.74
CA ILE A 210 -11.62 -16.08 -7.59
C ILE A 210 -12.92 -16.42 -6.91
N VAL A 211 -12.87 -16.53 -5.59
CA VAL A 211 -14.04 -16.80 -4.75
C VAL A 211 -14.36 -15.55 -3.91
N PRO A 212 -15.26 -14.66 -4.38
CA PRO A 212 -15.63 -13.47 -3.63
C PRO A 212 -16.28 -13.79 -2.29
N ILE A 213 -15.96 -13.01 -1.26
CA ILE A 213 -16.59 -13.16 0.06
C ILE A 213 -17.93 -12.41 0.06
N SER A 214 -18.99 -13.10 0.47
CA SER A 214 -20.30 -12.47 0.65
C SER A 214 -20.29 -11.45 1.80
N LEU A 215 -21.17 -10.46 1.75
CA LEU A 215 -21.25 -9.44 2.82
C LEU A 215 -21.51 -10.02 4.21
N LYS A 216 -22.29 -11.10 4.29
CA LYS A 216 -22.57 -11.78 5.54
C LYS A 216 -21.30 -12.41 6.11
N LYS A 217 -20.60 -13.22 5.29
CA LYS A 217 -19.34 -13.86 5.70
C LYS A 217 -18.26 -12.83 6.02
N LEU A 218 -18.19 -11.72 5.27
CA LEU A 218 -17.27 -10.62 5.58
C LEU A 218 -17.57 -9.99 6.95
N ALA A 219 -18.84 -9.77 7.28
CA ALA A 219 -19.21 -9.23 8.59
C ALA A 219 -18.79 -10.17 9.73
N GLU A 220 -19.00 -11.47 9.57
CA GLU A 220 -18.55 -12.51 10.53
C GLU A 220 -17.04 -12.48 10.71
N MET A 221 -16.27 -12.47 9.60
CA MET A 221 -14.80 -12.39 9.63
C MET A 221 -14.28 -11.11 10.28
N LEU A 222 -15.06 -10.02 10.24
CA LEU A 222 -14.73 -8.76 10.89
C LEU A 222 -15.18 -8.70 12.35
N GLY A 223 -15.71 -9.80 12.90
CA GLY A 223 -16.10 -9.95 14.30
C GLY A 223 -17.46 -9.35 14.63
N TYR A 224 -18.36 -9.24 13.65
CA TYR A 224 -19.77 -8.99 13.92
C TYR A 224 -20.46 -10.30 14.27
N GLU A 225 -21.36 -10.26 15.25
CA GLU A 225 -22.23 -11.40 15.57
C GLU A 225 -22.99 -11.86 14.32
N VAL A 226 -23.16 -13.17 14.18
CA VAL A 226 -23.86 -13.80 13.06
C VAL A 226 -25.36 -13.64 13.27
N ASP A 227 -25.95 -12.62 12.66
CA ASP A 227 -27.39 -12.37 12.70
C ASP A 227 -27.90 -11.92 11.33
N LYS A 228 -29.23 -11.80 11.18
CA LYS A 228 -29.87 -11.39 9.92
C LYS A 228 -29.51 -9.95 9.48
N ASN A 229 -28.94 -9.15 10.37
CA ASN A 229 -28.61 -7.74 10.19
C ASN A 229 -27.10 -7.48 10.07
N SER A 230 -26.22 -8.47 10.23
CA SER A 230 -24.76 -8.28 10.23
C SER A 230 -24.24 -7.61 8.95
N ALA A 231 -24.76 -8.05 7.80
CA ALA A 231 -24.43 -7.44 6.50
C ALA A 231 -24.86 -5.97 6.43
N SER A 232 -26.07 -5.65 6.91
CA SER A 232 -26.62 -4.29 6.95
C SER A 232 -25.84 -3.38 7.91
N LYS A 233 -25.44 -3.91 9.07
CA LYS A 233 -24.58 -3.21 10.05
C LYS A 233 -23.22 -2.89 9.44
N LEU A 234 -22.58 -3.88 8.79
CA LEU A 234 -21.30 -3.69 8.12
C LEU A 234 -21.39 -2.65 7.01
N LYS A 235 -22.42 -2.74 6.15
CA LYS A 235 -22.67 -1.79 5.06
C LYS A 235 -22.78 -0.35 5.56
N ARG A 236 -23.51 -0.12 6.67
CA ARG A 236 -23.67 1.21 7.25
C ARG A 236 -22.36 1.82 7.72
N VAL A 237 -21.47 1.00 8.27
CA VAL A 237 -20.17 1.43 8.80
C VAL A 237 -19.16 1.65 7.69
N LEU A 238 -18.96 0.65 6.81
CA LEU A 238 -17.88 0.69 5.83
C LEU A 238 -18.23 1.48 4.56
N PHE A 239 -19.48 1.42 4.09
CA PHE A 239 -19.78 1.84 2.72
C PHE A 239 -20.11 3.33 2.62
N ASN A 240 -20.17 4.02 3.75
CA ASN A 240 -20.31 5.48 3.80
C ASN A 240 -18.97 6.20 3.92
N ILE A 241 -17.87 5.47 4.09
CA ILE A 241 -16.53 6.05 4.21
C ILE A 241 -16.11 6.61 2.86
N LYS A 242 -15.70 7.88 2.83
CA LYS A 242 -15.20 8.57 1.63
C LYS A 242 -13.80 9.15 1.83
N VAL A 243 -13.03 9.17 0.75
CA VAL A 243 -11.73 9.85 0.65
C VAL A 243 -11.68 10.62 -0.66
N ALA A 244 -11.30 11.90 -0.59
CA ALA A 244 -11.28 12.79 -1.75
C ALA A 244 -12.60 12.79 -2.55
N GLY A 245 -13.74 12.66 -1.86
CA GLY A 245 -15.09 12.62 -2.48
C GLY A 245 -15.51 11.25 -3.03
N GLU A 246 -14.60 10.27 -3.09
CA GLU A 246 -14.87 8.91 -3.58
C GLU A 246 -15.15 7.96 -2.42
N TYR A 247 -16.06 6.99 -2.61
CA TYR A 247 -16.28 5.93 -1.64
C TYR A 247 -15.05 5.00 -1.54
N VAL A 248 -14.77 4.52 -0.33
CA VAL A 248 -13.70 3.55 -0.09
C VAL A 248 -14.08 2.15 -0.57
N ILE A 249 -15.37 1.82 -0.57
CA ILE A 249 -15.89 0.52 -0.97
C ILE A 249 -16.85 0.68 -2.13
N MET A 250 -16.74 -0.21 -3.12
CA MET A 250 -17.73 -0.43 -4.17
C MET A 250 -18.32 -1.83 -4.01
N VAL A 251 -19.63 -1.94 -4.17
CA VAL A 251 -20.33 -3.22 -4.26
C VAL A 251 -20.85 -3.39 -5.66
N SER A 252 -20.38 -4.44 -6.31
CA SER A 252 -20.82 -4.84 -7.65
C SER A 252 -21.82 -5.98 -7.54
N ALA A 253 -22.82 -5.98 -8.41
CA ALA A 253 -23.86 -7.00 -8.44
C ALA A 253 -24.06 -7.51 -9.86
N THR A 254 -24.29 -8.82 -9.99
CA THR A 254 -24.76 -9.49 -11.19
C THR A 254 -25.97 -10.36 -10.82
N GLY A 255 -26.66 -10.94 -11.80
CA GLY A 255 -27.70 -11.93 -11.52
C GLY A 255 -27.21 -13.12 -10.69
N ASN A 256 -25.90 -13.39 -10.71
CA ASN A 256 -25.27 -14.51 -10.01
C ASN A 256 -24.80 -14.17 -8.58
N GLY A 257 -24.79 -12.89 -8.19
CA GLY A 257 -24.37 -12.51 -6.85
C GLY A 257 -23.70 -11.14 -6.75
N THR A 258 -23.12 -10.87 -5.58
CA THR A 258 -22.47 -9.59 -5.27
C THR A 258 -21.03 -9.81 -4.79
N PHE A 259 -20.18 -8.82 -5.06
CA PHE A 259 -18.81 -8.80 -4.56
C PHE A 259 -18.38 -7.40 -4.15
N VAL A 260 -17.39 -7.35 -3.26
CA VAL A 260 -16.86 -6.10 -2.69
C VAL A 260 -15.51 -5.80 -3.31
N THR A 261 -15.37 -4.61 -3.87
CA THR A 261 -14.09 -4.06 -4.36
C THR A 261 -13.68 -2.90 -3.47
N VAL A 262 -12.39 -2.82 -3.15
CA VAL A 262 -11.86 -1.69 -2.38
C VAL A 262 -11.23 -0.66 -3.30
N ASN A 263 -11.40 0.62 -2.98
CA ASN A 263 -10.87 1.72 -3.76
C ASN A 263 -9.32 1.68 -3.72
N PRO A 264 -8.64 1.59 -4.89
CA PRO A 264 -7.19 1.61 -4.94
C PRO A 264 -6.58 2.88 -4.33
N ARG A 265 -7.34 3.99 -4.21
CA ARG A 265 -6.91 5.22 -3.53
C ARG A 265 -6.53 5.01 -2.06
N ILE A 266 -7.06 3.99 -1.38
CA ILE A 266 -6.67 3.69 0.01
C ILE A 266 -5.47 2.74 0.03
N PHE A 267 -5.61 1.63 -0.68
CA PHE A 267 -4.57 0.64 -0.78
C PHE A 267 -4.64 -0.16 -2.07
N TYR A 268 -3.46 -0.54 -2.58
CA TYR A 268 -3.34 -1.30 -3.80
C TYR A 268 -2.16 -2.28 -3.74
N LYS A 269 -2.42 -3.55 -4.01
CA LYS A 269 -1.42 -4.63 -3.96
C LYS A 269 -0.78 -4.92 -5.33
N GLY A 270 -1.50 -4.65 -6.42
CA GLY A 270 -1.08 -5.00 -7.76
C GLY A 270 0.08 -4.15 -8.30
N THR A 271 0.53 -4.50 -9.50
CA THR A 271 1.59 -3.79 -10.24
C THR A 271 1.24 -3.56 -11.71
N LEU A 272 0.05 -3.99 -12.15
CA LEU A 272 -0.41 -3.84 -13.51
C LEU A 272 -1.15 -2.50 -13.65
N LEU A 273 -0.64 -1.65 -14.56
CA LEU A 273 -1.18 -0.31 -14.80
C LEU A 273 -2.65 -0.35 -15.25
N GLU A 274 -2.96 -1.21 -16.22
CA GLU A 274 -4.31 -1.35 -16.77
C GLU A 274 -5.36 -1.63 -15.68
N ASN A 275 -5.04 -2.53 -14.74
CA ASN A 275 -5.94 -2.87 -13.65
C ASN A 275 -6.22 -1.68 -12.73
N VAL A 276 -5.17 -0.94 -12.34
CA VAL A 276 -5.34 0.20 -11.42
C VAL A 276 -6.02 1.39 -12.11
N GLU A 277 -5.76 1.60 -13.40
CA GLU A 277 -6.46 2.60 -14.22
C GLU A 277 -7.95 2.28 -14.34
N TYR A 278 -8.30 1.04 -14.66
CA TYR A 278 -9.68 0.58 -14.74
C TYR A 278 -10.41 0.79 -13.41
N LEU A 279 -9.83 0.31 -12.30
CA LEU A 279 -10.41 0.48 -10.97
C LEU A 279 -10.59 1.97 -10.63
N THR A 280 -9.60 2.82 -10.92
CA THR A 280 -9.71 4.27 -10.71
C THR A 280 -10.90 4.87 -11.44
N LYS A 281 -11.09 4.51 -12.71
CA LYS A 281 -12.22 5.00 -13.52
C LYS A 281 -13.55 4.55 -12.93
N MET A 282 -13.67 3.29 -12.51
CA MET A 282 -14.90 2.74 -11.91
C MET A 282 -15.32 3.50 -10.65
N PHE A 283 -14.38 3.77 -9.74
CA PHE A 283 -14.70 4.52 -8.51
C PHE A 283 -15.08 5.99 -8.78
N LYS A 284 -14.54 6.62 -9.83
CA LYS A 284 -14.92 7.98 -10.24
C LYS A 284 -16.30 8.05 -10.88
N LEU A 285 -16.74 7.00 -11.59
CA LEU A 285 -18.09 6.94 -12.18
C LEU A 285 -19.18 6.92 -11.11
N ALA A 286 -18.95 6.19 -10.01
CA ALA A 286 -19.91 6.04 -8.91
C ALA A 286 -20.16 7.34 -8.12
N VAL A 287 -19.36 8.40 -8.32
CA VAL A 287 -19.54 9.71 -7.68
C VAL A 287 -20.52 10.61 -8.45
N LYS A 288 -20.80 10.32 -9.73
CA LYS A 288 -21.57 11.19 -10.62
C LYS A 288 -23.10 11.06 -10.53
N THR A 289 -23.63 10.20 -9.67
CA THR A 289 -25.07 10.10 -9.45
C THR A 289 -25.54 11.30 -8.62
N LYS A 290 -26.17 12.27 -9.30
CA LYS A 290 -26.94 13.36 -8.70
C LYS A 290 -28.13 12.80 -7.90
#